data_AF-A0A7C5HS44-F1
#
_entry.id   AF-A0A7C5HS44-F1
#
_cell.length_a   1.000
_cell.length_b   1.000
_cell.length_c   1.000
_cell.angle_alpha   90.00
_cell.angle_beta   90.00
_cell.angle_gamma   90.00
#
_symmetry.space_group_name_H-M   'P 1'
#
loop_
_entity.id
_entity.type
_entity.pdbx_description
1 polymer ?
#
loop_
_entity_poly.entity_id
_entity_poly.type
_entity_poly.pdbx_seq_one_letter_code
_entity_poly.pdbx_strand_id
1 'polypeptide(L)' 'VLYDAGAIITHPACAGCAQGQIGMTGEGEVQLSTGNRNFPGKQGKGPTYLCSPATAAASALQGKITSPERL' A
#
# COMPACT_ATOMS: atom_id res chain seq x y z
N VAL A 1 4.87 6.22 -16.85
CA VAL A 1 4.51 4.84 -16.47
C VAL A 1 3.59 4.80 -15.25
N LEU A 2 4.04 5.12 -14.03
CA LEU A 2 3.17 5.01 -12.84
C LEU A 2 1.96 5.95 -12.88
N TYR A 3 2.18 7.21 -13.27
CA TYR A 3 1.09 8.18 -13.44
C TYR A 3 0.09 7.72 -14.50
N ASP A 4 0.59 7.26 -15.64
CA ASP A 4 -0.24 6.76 -16.74
C ASP A 4 -1.04 5.50 -16.34
N ALA A 5 -0.54 4.72 -15.38
CA ALA A 5 -1.24 3.57 -14.79
C ALA A 5 -2.28 3.97 -13.72
N GLY A 6 -2.48 5.27 -13.45
CA GLY A 6 -3.43 5.78 -12.47
C GLY A 6 -2.90 5.87 -11.04
N ALA A 7 -1.59 5.70 -10.81
CA ALA A 7 -1.01 5.84 -9.49
C ALA A 7 -0.98 7.32 -9.05
N ILE A 8 -1.27 7.56 -7.76
CA ILE A 8 -1.08 8.87 -7.13
C ILE A 8 0.39 8.98 -6.73
N ILE A 9 1.10 9.93 -7.35
CA ILE A 9 2.52 10.21 -7.06
C ILE A 9 2.60 11.40 -6.10
N THR A 10 3.36 11.22 -5.01
CA THR A 10 3.61 12.28 -4.02
C THR A 10 5.09 12.65 -3.95
N HIS A 11 5.39 13.76 -3.26
CA HIS A 11 6.76 14.18 -3.02
C HIS A 11 7.54 13.17 -2.15
N PRO A 12 8.86 13.07 -2.32
CA PRO A 12 9.69 12.21 -1.49
C PRO A 12 9.63 12.66 -0.02
N ALA A 13 8.99 11.84 0.81
CA ALA A 13 8.81 12.07 2.24
C ALA A 13 8.51 10.73 2.92
N CYS A 14 8.45 10.73 4.26
CA CYS A 14 7.96 9.57 5.01
C CYS A 14 6.50 9.18 4.64
N ALA A 15 5.72 10.12 4.08
CA ALA A 15 4.40 9.92 3.50
C ALA A 15 3.51 8.99 4.35
N GLY A 16 2.94 7.94 3.76
CA GLY A 16 2.02 6.99 4.39
C GLY A 16 2.59 6.14 5.53
N CYS A 17 3.73 6.48 6.13
CA CYS A 17 4.30 5.73 7.26
C CYS A 17 3.52 5.92 8.57
N ALA A 18 2.67 6.95 8.69
CA ALA A 18 1.94 7.27 9.92
C ALA A 18 0.54 7.83 9.65
N GLN A 19 -0.33 7.76 10.65
CA GLN A 19 -1.67 8.33 10.63
C GLN A 19 -1.62 9.84 10.35
N GLY A 20 -2.63 10.34 9.63
CA GLY A 20 -2.73 11.75 9.22
C GLY A 20 -2.01 12.08 7.91
N GLN A 21 -1.57 11.06 7.17
CA GLN A 21 -0.88 11.19 5.89
C GLN A 21 -1.73 10.60 4.75
N ILE A 22 -1.28 10.78 3.51
CA ILE A 22 -1.93 10.17 2.34
C ILE A 22 -1.94 8.64 2.44
N GLY A 23 -3.01 8.02 1.95
CA GLY A 23 -3.12 6.57 1.84
C GLY A 23 -3.63 5.86 3.11
N MET A 24 -4.26 6.58 4.04
CA MET A 24 -4.89 5.92 5.19
C MET A 24 -6.02 4.98 4.78
N THR A 25 -6.11 3.83 5.42
CA THR A 25 -7.23 2.90 5.25
C THR A 25 -8.37 3.13 6.23
N GLY A 26 -9.59 3.04 5.72
CA GLY A 26 -10.83 3.00 6.48
C GLY A 26 -11.09 1.64 7.13
N GLU A 27 -12.22 1.56 7.83
CA GLU A 27 -12.72 0.31 8.39
C GLU A 27 -13.25 -0.59 7.26
N GLY A 28 -12.89 -1.87 7.26
CA GLY A 28 -13.22 -2.82 6.19
C GLY A 28 -12.30 -2.77 4.97
N GLU A 29 -11.37 -1.82 4.90
CA GLU A 29 -10.37 -1.72 3.83
C GLU A 29 -9.07 -2.47 4.18
N VAL A 30 -8.40 -3.03 3.18
CA VAL A 30 -7.13 -3.75 3.34
C VAL A 30 -6.02 -2.98 2.64
N GLN A 31 -4.89 -2.80 3.34
CA GLN A 31 -3.70 -2.14 2.79
C GLN A 31 -2.55 -3.11 2.56
N LEU A 32 -1.83 -2.94 1.44
CA LEU A 32 -0.47 -3.43 1.28
C LEU A 32 0.51 -2.27 1.35
N SER A 33 1.56 -2.42 2.15
CA SER A 33 2.59 -1.41 2.34
C SER A 33 3.97 -2.00 2.08
N THR A 34 4.83 -1.22 1.40
CA THR A 34 6.26 -1.52 1.26
C THR A 34 7.09 -0.92 2.40
N GLY A 35 6.43 -0.42 3.46
CA GLY A 35 7.07 0.04 4.68
C GLY A 35 7.56 -1.12 5.56
N ASN A 36 7.93 -0.81 6.79
CA ASN A 36 8.52 -1.76 7.75
C ASN A 36 7.71 -1.96 9.04
N ARG A 37 6.52 -1.34 9.16
CA ARG A 37 5.69 -1.37 10.37
C ARG A 37 4.21 -1.45 10.00
N ASN A 38 3.48 -2.33 10.69
CA ASN A 38 2.06 -2.60 10.42
C ASN A 38 1.22 -2.83 11.69
N PHE A 39 1.64 -2.28 12.84
CA PHE A 39 0.83 -2.39 14.05
C PHE A 39 -0.53 -1.67 13.89
N PRO A 40 -1.60 -2.14 14.58
CA PRO A 40 -2.95 -1.58 14.44
C PRO A 40 -3.00 -0.06 14.66
N GLY A 41 -3.79 0.64 13.83
CA GLY A 41 -3.95 2.10 13.91
C GLY A 41 -2.84 2.93 13.24
N LYS A 42 -1.72 2.30 12.82
CA LYS A 42 -0.58 3.05 12.28
C LYS A 42 -0.86 3.78 10.98
N GLN A 43 -1.62 3.17 10.06
CA GLN A 43 -1.91 3.71 8.73
C GLN A 43 -3.42 3.71 8.46
N GLY A 44 -4.22 3.90 9.51
CA GLY A 44 -5.68 3.84 9.43
C GLY A 44 -6.28 2.72 10.28
N LYS A 45 -7.58 2.50 10.09
CA LYS A 45 -8.37 1.52 10.85
C LYS A 45 -8.30 0.11 10.26
N GLY A 46 -7.94 0.00 8.97
CA GLY A 46 -7.84 -1.28 8.28
C GLY A 46 -6.55 -2.05 8.58
N PRO A 47 -6.52 -3.37 8.38
CA PRO A 47 -5.29 -4.16 8.47
C PRO A 47 -4.28 -3.74 7.39
N THR A 48 -3.00 -3.77 7.77
CA THR A 48 -1.86 -3.50 6.86
C THR A 48 -0.95 -4.71 6.76
N TYR A 49 -0.63 -5.12 5.54
CA TYR A 49 0.29 -6.21 5.22
C TYR A 49 1.58 -5.65 4.63
N LEU A 50 2.72 -6.06 5.18
CA LEU A 50 4.02 -5.68 4.66
C LEU A 50 4.41 -6.60 3.50
N CYS A 51 4.95 -6.02 2.43
CA CYS A 51 5.34 -6.78 1.24
C CYS A 51 6.50 -6.12 0.49
N SER A 52 7.10 -6.86 -0.44
CA SER A 52 8.09 -6.31 -1.35
C SER A 52 7.44 -5.38 -2.39
N PRO A 53 8.20 -4.46 -3.02
CA PRO A 53 7.70 -3.65 -4.13
C PRO A 53 7.14 -4.47 -5.29
N ALA A 54 7.75 -5.63 -5.59
CA ALA A 54 7.27 -6.52 -6.66
C ALA A 54 5.89 -7.09 -6.32
N THR A 55 5.69 -7.56 -5.08
CA THR A 55 4.40 -8.06 -4.59
C THR A 55 3.33 -6.97 -4.58
N ALA A 56 3.68 -5.75 -4.18
CA ALA A 56 2.77 -4.61 -4.19
C ALA A 56 2.30 -4.29 -5.62
N ALA A 57 3.23 -4.21 -6.57
CA ALA A 57 2.91 -3.97 -7.98
C ALA A 57 2.02 -5.08 -8.57
N ALA A 58 2.34 -6.36 -8.30
CA ALA A 58 1.55 -7.48 -8.75
C ALA A 58 0.12 -7.48 -8.19
N SER A 59 0.00 -7.16 -6.89
CA SER A 59 -1.30 -7.08 -6.22
C SER A 59 -2.13 -5.90 -6.71
N ALA A 60 -1.48 -4.76 -7.02
CA ALA A 60 -2.15 -3.60 -7.60
C ALA A 60 -2.74 -3.90 -8.99
N LEU A 61 -2.07 -4.72 -9.81
CA LEU A 61 -2.58 -5.15 -11.11
C LEU A 61 -3.78 -6.10 -10.99
N GLN A 62 -3.75 -7.02 -10.03
CA GLN A 62 -4.79 -8.07 -9.89
C GLN A 62 -5.95 -7.69 -8.96
N GLY A 63 -5.85 -6.57 -8.22
CA GLY A 63 -6.87 -6.12 -7.27
C GLY A 63 -7.01 -7.01 -6.02
N LYS A 64 -6.05 -7.92 -5.79
CA LYS A 64 -6.00 -8.83 -4.64
C LYS A 64 -4.55 -9.19 -4.32
N ILE A 65 -4.30 -9.62 -3.08
CA ILE A 65 -2.97 -10.06 -2.66
C ILE A 65 -2.52 -11.25 -3.52
N THR A 66 -1.42 -11.07 -4.26
CA THR A 66 -0.86 -12.08 -5.15
C THR A 66 0.67 -12.04 -5.14
N SER A 67 1.30 -13.09 -5.65
CA SER A 67 2.75 -13.10 -5.86
C SER A 67 3.11 -12.69 -7.30
N PRO A 68 4.30 -12.08 -7.51
CA PRO A 68 4.77 -11.69 -8.85
C PRO A 68 4.90 -12.87 -9.81
N GLU A 69 5.14 -14.09 -9.30
CA GLU A 69 5.25 -15.29 -10.14
C GLU A 69 3.92 -15.76 -10.75
N ARG A 70 2.79 -15.13 -10.38
CA ARG A 70 1.44 -15.43 -10.91
C ARG A 70 0.91 -14.36 -11.87
N LEU A 71 1.77 -13.41 -12.27
CA LEU A 71 1.47 -12.44 -13.34
C LEU A 71 1.77 -13.03 -14.71
#